data_AF-A0A9D3URB7-F1
#
_entry.id   AF-A0A9D3URB7-F1
#
_cell.length_a   1.000
_cell.length_b   1.000
_cell.length_c   1.000
_cell.angle_alpha   90.00
_cell.angle_beta   90.00
_cell.angle_gamma   90.00
#
_symmetry.space_group_name_H-M   'P 1'
#
loop_
_entity.id
_entity.type
_entity.pdbx_description
1 polymer ?
#
loop_
_entity_poly.entity_id
_entity_poly.type
_entity_poly.pdbx_seq_one_letter_code
_entity_poly.pdbx_strand_id
1 'polypeptide(L)'
;MAKFWWQKGRGKRGIHWCSWENLCCLKENGGLGFHNLRQFNIALLAKHAKVLKAKYYPQSNFLEAWLGNIPSFTWKSIWASKELLQDGLCWRVGNGKEISIWNDCWIPRIDIISRQGNTNNEELKLVSDLIDSSSKKWKTNLVHNTFQNRIAERILQTPLTETDHADSQVWKGEQSGEFSVRSAYKLLQDSTLDPSTIQLLIGEDGLHGYSYEDPRISVNFSALQHG
;
A
#
# COMPACT_ATOMS: atom_id res chain seq x y z
N MET A 1 -19.03 12.02 8.10
CA MET A 1 -19.99 11.69 7.01
C MET A 1 -21.40 11.33 7.50
N ALA A 2 -21.55 10.60 8.61
CA ALA A 2 -22.87 10.23 9.15
C ALA A 2 -23.82 11.43 9.38
N LYS A 3 -23.29 12.62 9.73
CA LYS A 3 -24.07 13.86 9.85
C LYS A 3 -24.76 14.24 8.53
N PHE A 4 -24.12 14.10 7.37
CA PHE A 4 -24.74 14.45 6.07
C PHE A 4 -26.01 13.65 5.80
N TRP A 5 -26.01 12.35 6.14
CA TRP A 5 -27.11 11.44 5.86
C TRP A 5 -28.23 11.51 6.90
N TRP A 6 -27.89 11.72 8.17
CA TRP A 6 -28.85 11.57 9.27
C TRP A 6 -29.25 12.89 9.92
N GLN A 7 -28.49 13.99 9.73
CA GLN A 7 -28.78 15.26 10.38
C GLN A 7 -29.99 15.97 9.74
N LYS A 8 -31.01 16.25 10.56
CA LYS A 8 -32.27 16.90 10.14
C LYS A 8 -32.21 18.44 10.19
N GLY A 9 -31.02 19.05 10.09
CA GLY A 9 -30.79 20.50 10.11
C GLY A 9 -29.88 21.01 11.25
N ARG A 10 -29.61 22.32 11.29
CA ARG A 10 -28.79 22.95 12.36
C ARG A 10 -29.45 22.71 13.73
N GLY A 11 -28.66 22.25 14.69
CA GLY A 11 -29.09 21.99 16.07
C GLY A 11 -29.92 20.71 16.30
N LYS A 12 -30.36 20.01 15.24
CA LYS A 12 -31.16 18.78 15.37
C LYS A 12 -30.30 17.55 15.13
N ARG A 13 -30.17 16.68 16.14
CA ARG A 13 -29.48 15.39 16.01
C ARG A 13 -30.36 14.40 15.27
N GLY A 14 -29.78 13.76 14.25
CA GLY A 14 -30.38 12.61 13.57
C GLY A 14 -30.30 11.36 14.42
N ILE A 15 -31.23 10.42 14.22
CA ILE A 15 -31.10 9.07 14.78
C ILE A 15 -30.14 8.30 13.88
N HIS A 16 -29.06 7.79 14.46
CA HIS A 16 -28.12 6.90 13.80
C HIS A 16 -28.56 5.45 14.06
N TRP A 17 -29.28 4.85 13.11
CA TRP A 17 -29.79 3.47 13.23
C TRP A 17 -28.70 2.41 13.11
N CYS A 18 -27.57 2.76 12.51
CA CYS A 18 -26.43 1.88 12.32
C CYS A 18 -25.14 2.71 12.34
N SER A 19 -24.03 2.14 12.80
CA SER A 19 -22.73 2.82 12.76
C SER A 19 -22.32 3.05 11.30
N TRP A 20 -21.59 4.14 11.04
CA TRP A 20 -21.08 4.41 9.69
C TRP A 20 -20.13 3.31 9.21
N GLU A 21 -19.38 2.70 10.13
CA GLU A 21 -18.51 1.56 9.87
C GLU A 21 -19.29 0.37 9.32
N ASN A 22 -20.39 -0.01 9.96
CA ASN A 22 -21.24 -1.12 9.51
C ASN A 22 -21.91 -0.84 8.16
N LEU A 23 -22.29 0.42 7.90
CA LEU A 23 -22.80 0.82 6.58
C LEU A 23 -21.72 0.67 5.50
N CYS A 24 -20.46 0.89 5.86
CA CYS A 24 -19.31 0.83 4.96
C CYS A 24 -18.75 -0.57 4.71
N CYS A 25 -19.17 -1.58 5.49
CA CYS A 25 -18.83 -2.97 5.20
C CYS A 25 -19.29 -3.37 3.79
N LEU A 26 -18.52 -4.25 3.14
CA LEU A 26 -18.89 -4.82 1.84
C LEU A 26 -20.24 -5.52 1.93
N LYS A 27 -20.99 -5.49 0.83
CA LYS A 27 -22.25 -6.24 0.70
C LYS A 27 -22.04 -7.74 0.92
N GLU A 28 -20.90 -8.26 0.49
CA GLU A 28 -20.46 -9.65 0.72
C GLU A 28 -20.33 -9.99 2.21
N ASN A 29 -20.02 -8.98 3.05
CA ASN A 29 -19.85 -9.12 4.50
C ASN A 29 -21.08 -8.61 5.29
N GLY A 30 -22.24 -8.48 4.64
CA GLY A 30 -23.50 -8.08 5.30
C GLY A 30 -23.68 -6.56 5.49
N GLY A 31 -22.80 -5.73 4.93
CA GLY A 31 -22.93 -4.27 4.94
C GLY A 31 -23.78 -3.71 3.80
N LEU A 32 -23.94 -2.38 3.75
CA LEU A 32 -24.69 -1.70 2.68
C LEU A 32 -23.81 -1.27 1.50
N GLY A 33 -22.49 -1.48 1.59
CA GLY A 33 -21.53 -1.16 0.52
C GLY A 33 -21.27 0.33 0.33
N PHE A 34 -21.52 1.15 1.36
CA PHE A 34 -21.06 2.54 1.33
C PHE A 34 -19.54 2.59 1.35
N HIS A 35 -18.94 3.54 0.64
CA HIS A 35 -17.49 3.68 0.71
C HIS A 35 -17.09 4.45 1.98
N ASN A 36 -16.23 3.85 2.78
CA ASN A 36 -15.46 4.57 3.76
C ASN A 36 -14.52 5.54 3.01
N LEU A 37 -14.91 6.81 2.95
CA LEU A 37 -14.19 7.85 2.20
C LEU A 37 -12.71 7.96 2.57
N ARG A 38 -12.35 7.66 3.83
CA ARG A 38 -10.95 7.68 4.28
C ARG A 38 -10.13 6.61 3.56
N GLN A 39 -10.56 5.36 3.67
CA GLN A 39 -9.93 4.23 2.98
C GLN A 39 -9.97 4.41 1.46
N PHE A 40 -11.07 4.93 0.92
CA PHE A 40 -11.19 5.20 -0.50
C PHE A 40 -10.19 6.26 -1.00
N ASN A 41 -10.01 7.34 -0.23
CA ASN A 41 -9.02 8.37 -0.54
C ASN A 41 -7.58 7.82 -0.47
N ILE A 42 -7.28 6.93 0.48
CA ILE A 42 -5.96 6.27 0.55
C ILE A 42 -5.71 5.43 -0.69
N ALA A 43 -6.70 4.65 -1.14
CA ALA A 43 -6.60 3.87 -2.37
C ALA A 43 -6.40 4.75 -3.62
N LEU A 44 -7.04 5.93 -3.67
CA LEU A 44 -6.80 6.93 -4.71
C LEU A 44 -5.39 7.54 -4.64
N LEU A 45 -4.92 7.87 -3.44
CA LEU A 45 -3.58 8.38 -3.21
C LEU A 45 -2.51 7.36 -3.63
N ALA A 46 -2.71 6.07 -3.33
CA ALA A 46 -1.83 4.99 -3.79
C ALA A 46 -1.74 4.95 -5.32
N LYS A 47 -2.88 5.11 -6.03
CA LYS A 47 -2.90 5.19 -7.49
C LYS A 47 -2.05 6.36 -7.98
N HIS A 48 -2.24 7.54 -7.40
CA HIS A 48 -1.50 8.75 -7.77
C HIS A 48 -0.02 8.64 -7.43
N ALA A 49 0.34 8.09 -6.27
CA ALA A 49 1.72 7.85 -5.86
C ALA A 49 2.44 6.92 -6.85
N LYS A 50 1.78 5.86 -7.34
CA LYS A 50 2.32 4.97 -8.37
C LYS A 50 2.60 5.71 -9.68
N VAL A 51 1.67 6.58 -10.12
CA VAL A 51 1.84 7.41 -11.32
C VAL A 51 2.97 8.43 -11.14
N LEU A 52 3.03 9.10 -9.98
CA LEU A 52 4.07 10.09 -9.66
C LEU A 52 5.46 9.43 -9.58
N LYS A 53 5.58 8.25 -8.95
CA LYS A 53 6.82 7.46 -8.95
C LYS A 53 7.27 7.18 -10.37
N ALA A 54 6.40 6.59 -11.19
CA ALA A 54 6.74 6.23 -12.56
C ALA A 54 7.17 7.43 -13.42
N LYS A 55 6.57 8.61 -13.19
CA LYS A 55 6.83 9.81 -13.99
C LYS A 55 8.04 10.63 -13.52
N TYR A 56 8.22 10.79 -12.21
CA TYR A 56 9.16 11.75 -11.64
C TYR A 56 10.31 11.11 -10.87
N TYR A 57 10.14 9.88 -10.39
CA TYR A 57 11.13 9.19 -9.58
C TYR A 57 11.26 7.71 -9.98
N PRO A 58 11.63 7.42 -11.23
CA PRO A 58 11.69 6.04 -11.73
C PRO A 58 12.72 5.19 -10.97
N GLN A 59 13.77 5.83 -10.43
CA GLN A 59 14.88 5.17 -9.72
C GLN A 59 14.76 5.27 -8.19
N SER A 60 13.76 5.97 -7.64
CA SER A 60 13.64 6.11 -6.18
C SER A 60 12.78 5.01 -5.58
N ASN A 61 13.19 4.52 -4.40
CA ASN A 61 12.40 3.55 -3.67
C ASN A 61 11.41 4.25 -2.74
N PHE A 62 10.27 4.68 -3.28
CA PHE A 62 9.18 5.29 -2.50
C PHE A 62 8.81 4.45 -1.26
N LEU A 63 8.92 3.12 -1.33
CA LEU A 63 8.64 2.20 -0.22
C LEU A 63 9.67 2.27 0.92
N GLU A 64 10.82 2.92 0.72
CA GLU A 64 11.82 3.17 1.76
C GLU A 64 11.79 4.62 2.24
N ALA A 65 10.98 5.48 1.61
CA ALA A 65 10.95 6.90 1.92
C ALA A 65 10.48 7.17 3.36
N TRP A 66 11.22 8.02 4.07
CA TRP A 66 10.88 8.50 5.40
C TRP A 66 9.98 9.72 5.32
N LEU A 67 9.12 9.89 6.34
CA LEU A 67 8.21 11.04 6.40
C LEU A 67 8.97 12.36 6.64
N GLY A 68 10.01 12.33 7.47
CA GLY A 68 10.78 13.52 7.86
C GLY A 68 10.08 14.37 8.93
N ASN A 69 10.74 15.44 9.39
CA ASN A 69 10.30 16.23 10.55
C ASN A 69 9.19 17.25 10.23
N ILE A 70 9.20 17.85 9.03
CA ILE A 70 8.22 18.88 8.63
C ILE A 70 7.74 18.59 7.19
N PRO A 71 7.01 17.49 6.99
CA PRO A 71 6.52 17.12 5.67
C PRO A 71 5.38 18.04 5.21
N SER A 72 5.35 18.34 3.91
CA SER A 72 4.21 19.02 3.31
C SER A 72 2.94 18.17 3.43
N PHE A 73 1.76 18.80 3.43
CA PHE A 73 0.48 18.09 3.48
C PHE A 73 0.34 17.05 2.35
N THR A 74 0.77 17.43 1.14
CA THR A 74 0.82 16.54 -0.02
C THR A 74 1.72 15.34 0.24
N TRP A 75 2.91 15.55 0.81
CA TRP A 75 3.82 14.45 1.14
C TRP A 75 3.25 13.53 2.22
N LYS A 76 2.65 14.07 3.28
CA LYS A 76 1.92 13.29 4.31
C LYS A 76 0.84 12.40 3.69
N SER A 77 0.07 12.96 2.76
CA SER A 77 -1.03 12.25 2.08
C SER A 77 -0.51 11.11 1.20
N ILE A 78 0.53 11.36 0.40
CA ILE A 78 1.17 10.32 -0.42
C ILE A 78 1.79 9.25 0.49
N TRP A 79 2.51 9.66 1.53
CA TRP A 79 3.15 8.75 2.48
C TRP A 79 2.14 7.87 3.22
N ALA A 80 0.95 8.38 3.55
CA ALA A 80 -0.13 7.56 4.12
C ALA A 80 -0.60 6.41 3.21
N SER A 81 -0.34 6.48 1.91
CA SER A 81 -0.63 5.38 0.96
C SER A 81 0.52 4.36 0.83
N LYS A 82 1.66 4.61 1.46
CA LYS A 82 2.86 3.78 1.41
C LYS A 82 2.61 2.38 1.93
N GLU A 83 1.99 2.27 3.10
CA GLU A 83 1.73 1.00 3.78
C GLU A 83 0.84 0.09 2.93
N LEU A 84 -0.26 0.64 2.39
CA LEU A 84 -1.11 -0.04 1.41
C LEU A 84 -0.33 -0.56 0.19
N LEU A 85 0.61 0.24 -0.32
CA LEU A 85 1.45 -0.17 -1.45
C LEU A 85 2.45 -1.26 -1.03
N GLN A 86 3.05 -1.18 0.15
CA GLN A 86 3.94 -2.23 0.68
C GLN A 86 3.20 -3.54 0.84
N ASP A 87 1.99 -3.50 1.39
CA ASP A 87 1.17 -4.69 1.59
C ASP A 87 0.68 -5.28 0.27
N GLY A 88 0.26 -4.44 -0.68
CA GLY A 88 -0.36 -4.91 -1.92
C GLY A 88 0.60 -5.19 -3.07
N LEU A 89 1.88 -4.78 -2.98
CA LEU A 89 2.89 -5.11 -3.98
C LEU A 89 3.55 -6.46 -3.68
N CYS A 90 3.77 -7.23 -4.73
CA CYS A 90 4.58 -8.44 -4.71
C CYS A 90 5.50 -8.49 -5.93
N TRP A 91 6.58 -9.23 -5.82
CA TRP A 91 7.52 -9.44 -6.91
C TRP A 91 7.06 -10.59 -7.80
N ARG A 92 7.14 -10.34 -9.10
CA ARG A 92 7.12 -11.36 -10.14
C ARG A 92 8.56 -11.69 -10.49
N VAL A 93 8.93 -12.96 -10.30
CA VAL A 93 10.27 -13.47 -10.57
C VAL A 93 10.56 -13.44 -12.06
N GLY A 94 11.63 -12.76 -12.44
CA GLY A 94 12.28 -12.86 -13.74
C GLY A 94 13.62 -13.57 -13.58
N ASN A 95 14.69 -12.81 -13.40
CA ASN A 95 16.04 -13.35 -13.18
C ASN A 95 16.37 -13.60 -11.70
N GLY A 96 15.55 -13.10 -10.77
CA GLY A 96 15.65 -13.30 -9.33
C GLY A 96 16.79 -12.54 -8.64
N LYS A 97 17.48 -11.63 -9.34
CA LYS A 97 18.67 -10.92 -8.82
C LYS A 97 18.31 -9.73 -7.93
N GLU A 98 17.08 -9.22 -8.04
CA GLU A 98 16.61 -8.07 -7.24
C GLU A 98 15.71 -8.50 -6.08
N ILE A 99 15.38 -9.79 -5.98
CA ILE A 99 14.40 -10.31 -5.03
C ILE A 99 15.09 -11.04 -3.89
N SER A 100 14.95 -10.53 -2.67
CA SER A 100 15.36 -11.24 -1.47
C SER A 100 14.44 -12.41 -1.18
N ILE A 101 15.01 -13.59 -0.94
CA ILE A 101 14.23 -14.79 -0.61
C ILE A 101 13.35 -14.56 0.62
N TRP A 102 13.93 -13.93 1.63
CA TRP A 102 13.36 -13.85 2.97
C TRP A 102 12.57 -12.56 3.21
N ASN A 103 13.03 -11.44 2.63
CA ASN A 103 12.49 -10.11 2.95
C ASN A 103 11.44 -9.63 1.93
N ASP A 104 11.39 -10.20 0.73
CA ASP A 104 10.49 -9.73 -0.33
C ASP A 104 9.29 -10.66 -0.51
N CYS A 105 8.11 -10.09 -0.77
CA CYS A 105 6.92 -10.88 -1.10
C CYS A 105 6.97 -11.32 -2.57
N TRP A 106 7.45 -12.53 -2.87
CA TRP A 106 7.56 -13.03 -4.26
C TRP A 106 6.83 -14.35 -4.53
N ILE A 107 6.37 -15.03 -3.47
CA ILE A 107 5.60 -16.28 -3.58
C ILE A 107 4.11 -15.94 -3.52
N PRO A 108 3.32 -16.25 -4.56
CA PRO A 108 1.89 -15.93 -4.57
C PRO A 108 1.14 -16.56 -3.39
N ARG A 109 0.30 -15.74 -2.72
CA ARG A 109 -0.58 -16.17 -1.61
C ARG A 109 0.16 -16.73 -0.38
N ILE A 110 1.44 -16.41 -0.22
CA ILE A 110 2.24 -16.77 0.96
C ILE A 110 2.87 -15.50 1.54
N ASP A 111 2.43 -15.12 2.73
CA ASP A 111 2.96 -13.95 3.43
C ASP A 111 4.39 -14.16 3.94
N ILE A 112 5.13 -13.07 4.08
CA ILE A 112 6.54 -13.06 4.50
C ILE A 112 6.75 -13.82 5.81
N ILE A 113 5.87 -13.56 6.77
CA ILE A 113 5.88 -14.17 8.11
C ILE A 113 5.77 -15.69 8.03
N SER A 114 5.01 -16.22 7.07
CA SER A 114 4.85 -17.66 6.88
C SER A 114 6.07 -18.35 6.26
N ARG A 115 7.05 -17.58 5.73
CA ARG A 115 8.28 -18.11 5.11
C ARG A 115 9.46 -18.21 6.05
N GLN A 116 9.43 -17.54 7.21
CA GLN A 116 10.52 -17.53 8.19
C GLN A 116 10.58 -18.82 9.05
N GLY A 117 9.89 -19.88 8.62
CA GLY A 117 9.89 -21.17 9.29
C GLY A 117 11.22 -21.92 9.16
N ASN A 118 12.10 -21.71 10.13
CA ASN A 118 13.11 -22.67 10.63
C ASN A 118 14.32 -22.99 9.72
N THR A 119 14.86 -22.03 8.96
CA THR A 119 16.04 -22.28 8.12
C THR A 119 17.17 -21.28 8.36
N ASN A 120 18.21 -21.77 9.05
CA ASN A 120 19.48 -21.10 9.31
C ASN A 120 20.45 -21.11 8.10
N ASN A 121 19.94 -21.06 6.86
CA ASN A 121 20.80 -21.02 5.67
C ASN A 121 21.21 -19.57 5.36
N GLU A 122 22.22 -19.07 6.08
CA GLU A 122 22.80 -17.72 5.89
C GLU A 122 23.38 -17.50 4.47
N GLU A 123 23.61 -18.57 3.72
CA GLU A 123 24.18 -18.52 2.36
C GLU A 123 23.17 -18.10 1.28
N LEU A 124 21.86 -18.34 1.49
CA LEU A 124 20.84 -18.06 0.48
C LEU A 124 20.23 -16.67 0.72
N LYS A 125 20.47 -15.74 -0.21
CA LYS A 125 20.00 -14.34 -0.05
C LYS A 125 18.98 -13.95 -1.11
N LEU A 126 19.22 -14.33 -2.36
CA LEU A 126 18.46 -13.88 -3.51
C LEU A 126 17.76 -15.04 -4.21
N VAL A 127 16.61 -14.77 -4.82
CA VAL A 127 15.85 -15.80 -5.55
C VAL A 127 16.68 -16.41 -6.68
N SER A 128 17.62 -15.65 -7.26
CA SER A 128 18.60 -16.16 -8.21
C SER A 128 19.44 -17.33 -7.69
N ASP A 129 19.65 -17.43 -6.37
CA ASP A 129 20.42 -18.53 -5.76
C ASP A 129 19.67 -19.86 -5.85
N LEU A 130 18.33 -19.80 -5.88
CA LEU A 130 17.43 -20.94 -6.06
C LEU A 130 17.25 -21.35 -7.53
N ILE A 131 17.71 -20.52 -8.47
CA ILE A 131 17.59 -20.75 -9.91
C ILE A 131 18.92 -21.26 -10.46
N ASP A 132 18.86 -22.28 -11.31
CA ASP A 132 20.00 -22.74 -12.08
C ASP A 132 20.22 -21.81 -13.29
N SER A 133 21.38 -21.17 -13.35
CA SER A 133 21.70 -20.17 -14.38
C SER A 133 21.78 -20.76 -15.79
N SER A 134 22.12 -22.05 -15.91
CA SER A 134 22.33 -22.74 -17.19
C SER A 134 21.02 -23.31 -17.76
N SER A 135 20.21 -23.93 -16.91
CA SER A 135 18.97 -24.60 -17.31
C SER A 135 17.72 -23.73 -17.12
N LYS A 136 17.84 -22.57 -16.46
CA LYS A 136 16.74 -21.66 -16.12
C LYS A 136 15.59 -22.36 -15.38
N LYS A 137 15.93 -23.38 -14.59
CA LYS A 137 15.00 -24.14 -13.76
C LYS A 137 15.30 -23.94 -12.29
N TRP A 138 14.29 -24.15 -11.46
CA TRP A 138 14.47 -24.20 -10.01
C TRP A 138 15.41 -25.34 -9.63
N LYS A 139 16.32 -25.09 -8.70
CA LYS A 139 17.14 -26.12 -8.04
C LYS A 139 16.25 -26.90 -7.07
N THR A 140 15.51 -27.88 -7.59
CA THR A 140 14.45 -28.61 -6.87
C THR A 140 14.91 -29.14 -5.51
N ASN A 141 16.06 -29.81 -5.47
CA ASN A 141 16.62 -30.36 -4.23
C ASN A 141 16.92 -29.25 -3.20
N LEU A 142 17.48 -28.12 -3.65
CA LEU A 142 17.77 -26.99 -2.78
C LEU A 142 16.49 -26.38 -2.21
N VAL A 143 15.47 -26.20 -3.06
CA VAL A 143 14.16 -25.67 -2.65
C VAL A 143 13.48 -26.58 -1.62
N HIS A 144 13.42 -27.90 -1.85
CA HIS A 144 12.84 -28.84 -0.88
C HIS A 144 13.60 -28.91 0.45
N ASN A 145 14.92 -28.76 0.42
CA ASN A 145 15.74 -28.75 1.64
C ASN A 145 15.64 -27.41 2.41
N THR A 146 15.27 -26.33 1.73
CA THR A 146 15.25 -24.97 2.30
C THR A 146 13.85 -24.54 2.75
N PHE A 147 12.79 -25.06 2.15
CA PHE A 147 11.43 -24.63 2.47
C PHE A 147 10.58 -25.81 2.91
N GLN A 148 9.62 -25.54 3.81
CA GLN A 148 8.55 -26.49 4.12
C GLN A 148 7.88 -26.97 2.84
N ASN A 149 7.48 -28.25 2.78
CA ASN A 149 6.99 -28.87 1.55
C ASN A 149 5.88 -28.05 0.86
N ARG A 150 4.94 -27.50 1.64
CA ARG A 150 3.87 -26.62 1.12
C ARG A 150 4.38 -25.36 0.41
N ILE A 151 5.47 -24.76 0.90
CA ILE A 151 6.08 -23.55 0.31
C ILE A 151 6.94 -23.95 -0.88
N ALA A 152 7.72 -25.03 -0.75
CA ALA A 152 8.54 -25.58 -1.82
C ALA A 152 7.71 -25.88 -3.08
N GLU A 153 6.58 -26.57 -2.94
CA GLU A 153 5.66 -26.85 -4.04
C GLU A 153 5.18 -25.57 -4.75
N ARG A 154 4.94 -24.49 -4.00
CA ARG A 154 4.52 -23.20 -4.58
C ARG A 154 5.64 -22.49 -5.32
N ILE A 155 6.86 -22.56 -4.82
CA ILE A 155 8.05 -22.05 -5.52
C ILE A 155 8.21 -22.79 -6.84
N LEU A 156 8.16 -24.13 -6.81
CA LEU A 156 8.33 -24.96 -8.01
C LEU A 156 7.22 -24.77 -9.05
N GLN A 157 6.01 -24.38 -8.62
CA GLN A 157 4.90 -24.01 -9.51
C GLN A 157 5.04 -22.60 -10.12
N THR A 158 5.95 -21.76 -9.61
CA THR A 158 6.16 -20.42 -10.14
C THR A 158 6.89 -20.54 -11.48
N PRO A 159 6.28 -20.05 -12.58
CA PRO A 159 6.89 -20.16 -13.90
C PRO A 159 8.14 -19.29 -13.98
N LEU A 160 9.24 -19.88 -14.46
CA LEU A 160 10.44 -19.16 -14.86
C LEU A 160 10.37 -18.94 -16.38
N THR A 161 10.67 -17.73 -16.82
CA THR A 161 10.75 -17.43 -18.26
C THR A 161 12.07 -17.93 -18.83
N GLU A 162 12.03 -18.57 -20.00
CA GLU A 162 13.25 -18.95 -20.72
C GLU A 162 14.02 -17.72 -21.22
N THR A 163 13.31 -16.63 -21.44
CA THR A 163 13.86 -15.32 -21.78
C THR A 163 14.37 -14.61 -20.53
N ASP A 164 15.54 -13.96 -20.66
CA ASP A 164 16.10 -13.14 -19.58
C ASP A 164 15.24 -11.89 -19.43
N HIS A 165 14.40 -11.87 -18.40
CA HIS A 165 13.52 -10.77 -18.06
C HIS A 165 13.86 -10.26 -16.67
N ALA A 166 13.84 -8.94 -16.51
CA ALA A 166 14.08 -8.32 -15.22
C ALA A 166 12.95 -8.65 -14.24
N ASP A 167 13.29 -8.69 -12.95
CA ASP A 167 12.31 -8.79 -11.89
C ASP A 167 11.36 -7.57 -11.93
N SER A 168 10.10 -7.76 -11.53
CA SER A 168 9.12 -6.68 -11.59
C SER A 168 8.13 -6.72 -10.43
N GLN A 169 7.72 -5.54 -9.95
CA GLN A 169 6.67 -5.43 -8.93
C GLN A 169 5.28 -5.43 -9.57
N VAL A 170 4.40 -6.28 -9.05
CA VAL A 170 3.01 -6.45 -9.49
C VAL A 170 2.06 -6.30 -8.31
N TRP A 171 0.80 -5.98 -8.61
CA TRP A 171 -0.24 -5.81 -7.60
C TRP A 171 -0.91 -7.13 -7.27
N LYS A 172 -0.90 -7.56 -6.00
CA LYS A 172 -1.43 -8.86 -5.57
C LYS A 172 -2.96 -8.91 -5.46
N GLY A 173 -3.62 -7.75 -5.47
CA GLY A 173 -5.07 -7.65 -5.30
C GLY A 173 -5.89 -7.98 -6.56
N GLU A 174 -5.24 -8.13 -7.72
CA GLU A 174 -5.89 -8.46 -8.99
C GLU A 174 -5.12 -9.56 -9.71
N GLN A 175 -5.81 -10.45 -10.44
CA GLN A 175 -5.17 -11.54 -11.18
C GLN A 175 -4.27 -11.03 -12.33
N SER A 176 -4.59 -9.86 -12.90
CA SER A 176 -3.77 -9.22 -13.94
C SER A 176 -2.41 -8.74 -13.42
N GLY A 177 -2.25 -8.57 -12.10
CA GLY A 177 -1.11 -7.89 -11.50
C GLY A 177 -1.18 -6.36 -11.63
N GLU A 178 -2.27 -5.81 -12.18
CA GLU A 178 -2.46 -4.38 -12.33
C GLU A 178 -3.12 -3.77 -11.11
N PHE A 179 -2.73 -2.53 -10.80
CA PHE A 179 -3.30 -1.82 -9.66
C PHE A 179 -4.70 -1.29 -10.02
N SER A 180 -5.69 -1.59 -9.18
CA SER A 180 -7.02 -0.97 -9.26
C SER A 180 -7.38 -0.32 -7.92
N VAL A 181 -8.06 0.83 -7.94
CA VAL A 181 -8.54 1.49 -6.71
C VAL A 181 -9.48 0.56 -5.95
N ARG A 182 -10.27 -0.24 -6.67
CA ARG A 182 -11.21 -1.20 -6.09
C ARG A 182 -10.52 -2.29 -5.28
N SER A 183 -9.50 -2.94 -5.83
CA SER A 183 -8.76 -4.00 -5.12
C SER A 183 -7.91 -3.44 -3.98
N ALA A 184 -7.34 -2.24 -4.15
CA ALA A 184 -6.67 -1.51 -3.08
C ALA A 184 -7.61 -1.15 -1.93
N TYR A 185 -8.82 -0.70 -2.25
CA TYR A 185 -9.85 -0.43 -1.26
C TYR A 185 -10.29 -1.70 -0.52
N LYS A 186 -10.47 -2.82 -1.24
CA LYS A 186 -10.77 -4.12 -0.63
C LYS A 186 -9.66 -4.57 0.33
N LEU A 187 -8.39 -4.43 -0.09
CA LEU A 187 -7.24 -4.76 0.75
C LEU A 187 -7.23 -3.93 2.05
N LEU A 188 -7.56 -2.63 1.98
CA LEU A 188 -7.70 -1.77 3.17
C LEU A 188 -8.82 -2.20 4.12
N GLN A 189 -9.90 -2.80 3.61
CA GLN A 189 -11.01 -3.28 4.44
C GLN A 189 -10.69 -4.62 5.11
N ASP A 190 -9.91 -5.46 4.45
CA ASP A 190 -9.47 -6.76 4.96
C ASP A 190 -8.26 -6.62 5.91
N SER A 191 -7.46 -5.56 5.73
CA SER A 191 -6.31 -5.24 6.59
C SER A 191 -6.75 -4.59 7.90
N THR A 192 -6.08 -4.92 9.01
CA THR A 192 -6.20 -4.21 10.30
C THR A 192 -5.47 -2.86 10.30
N LEU A 193 -5.31 -2.23 9.14
CA LEU A 193 -4.69 -0.91 9.03
C LEU A 193 -5.58 0.09 9.73
N ASP A 194 -5.21 0.43 10.96
CA ASP A 194 -6.00 1.29 11.82
C ASP A 194 -6.11 2.67 11.14
N PRO A 195 -7.32 3.08 10.71
CA PRO A 195 -7.52 4.37 10.08
C PRO A 195 -7.19 5.55 11.02
N SER A 196 -7.05 5.31 12.33
CA SER A 196 -6.59 6.26 13.36
C SER A 196 -5.15 6.72 13.16
N THR A 197 -4.24 5.82 12.77
CA THR A 197 -2.83 6.14 12.50
C THR A 197 -2.71 7.21 11.43
N ILE A 198 -3.65 7.22 10.49
CA ILE A 198 -3.73 8.17 9.38
C ILE A 198 -4.43 9.48 9.79
N GLN A 199 -5.35 9.44 10.76
CA GLN A 199 -5.94 10.65 11.34
C GLN A 199 -4.91 11.50 12.08
N LEU A 200 -3.96 10.86 12.77
CA LEU A 200 -2.80 11.52 13.38
C LEU A 200 -1.86 12.13 12.32
N LEU A 201 -1.70 11.48 11.17
CA LEU A 201 -0.80 11.95 10.10
C LEU A 201 -1.36 13.12 9.30
N ILE A 202 -2.66 13.13 8.99
CA ILE A 202 -3.30 14.11 8.11
C ILE A 202 -3.85 15.32 8.90
N GLY A 203 -4.05 15.18 10.22
CA GLY A 203 -4.69 16.19 11.07
C GLY A 203 -6.21 16.22 10.85
N GLU A 204 -6.98 16.46 11.92
CA GLU A 204 -8.45 16.52 11.84
C GLU A 204 -8.98 17.74 11.05
N ASP A 205 -8.13 18.74 10.83
CA ASP A 205 -8.52 20.06 10.31
C ASP A 205 -8.75 20.12 8.79
N GLY A 206 -8.45 19.05 8.04
CA GLY A 206 -8.61 19.01 6.58
C GLY A 206 -10.07 18.90 6.08
N LEU A 207 -11.06 18.80 6.98
CA LEU A 207 -12.49 18.70 6.62
C LEU A 207 -13.37 19.80 7.22
N HIS A 208 -12.79 20.79 7.91
CA HIS A 208 -13.49 22.03 8.22
C HIS A 208 -13.11 23.10 7.20
N GLY A 209 -14.08 23.39 6.34
CA GLY A 209 -13.99 24.49 5.40
C GLY A 209 -13.59 25.77 6.13
N TYR A 210 -12.61 26.44 5.55
CA TYR A 210 -12.20 27.79 5.91
C TYR A 210 -13.44 28.68 6.13
N SER A 211 -13.68 29.08 7.37
CA SER A 211 -14.38 30.32 7.68
C SER A 211 -13.37 31.26 8.32
N TYR A 212 -13.02 32.29 7.56
CA TYR A 212 -12.30 33.49 7.93
C TYR A 212 -12.74 34.04 9.31
N GLU A 213 -11.79 34.38 10.18
CA GLU A 213 -11.37 35.75 10.54
C GLU A 213 -10.43 35.69 11.75
N ASP A 214 -9.12 35.92 11.56
CA ASP A 214 -8.21 36.24 12.67
C ASP A 214 -7.76 37.71 12.53
N PRO A 215 -8.19 38.61 13.43
CA PRO A 215 -7.87 40.04 13.37
C PRO A 215 -6.47 40.39 13.90
N ARG A 216 -5.51 39.45 13.91
CA ARG A 216 -4.17 39.65 14.49
C ARG A 216 -2.99 39.56 13.53
N ILE A 217 -3.20 39.75 12.22
CA ILE A 217 -2.09 39.94 11.27
C ILE A 217 -2.29 41.25 10.51
N SER A 218 -2.01 42.36 11.18
CA SER A 218 -1.64 43.61 10.51
C SER A 218 -0.15 43.52 10.17
N VAL A 219 0.18 43.14 8.94
CA VAL A 219 1.54 43.33 8.41
C VAL A 219 1.47 44.29 7.25
N ASN A 220 1.99 45.50 7.51
CA ASN A 220 2.23 46.55 6.53
C ASN A 220 3.08 46.01 5.37
N PHE A 221 2.51 46.00 4.16
CA PHE A 221 3.28 45.89 2.92
C PHE A 221 3.73 47.29 2.50
N SER A 222 4.92 47.70 2.92
CA SER A 222 5.62 48.85 2.35
C SER A 222 7.13 48.64 2.40
N ALA A 223 7.65 47.83 1.49
CA ALA A 223 9.03 47.93 0.98
C ALA A 223 9.23 46.83 -0.07
N LEU A 224 9.07 47.19 -1.34
CA LEU A 224 9.88 46.71 -2.47
C LEU A 224 9.27 47.32 -3.75
N GLN A 225 9.50 48.61 -3.93
CA GLN A 225 9.53 49.23 -5.24
C GLN A 225 10.66 50.26 -5.28
N HIS A 226 11.60 49.98 -6.17
CA HIS A 226 12.67 50.84 -6.69
C HIS A 226 13.90 51.13 -5.82
N GLY A 227 15.07 50.80 -6.39
CA GLY A 227 16.40 51.26 -5.95
C GLY A 227 17.44 50.17 -5.99
#